data_AF-A0A519XAZ1-F1
#
_entry.id   AF-A0A519XAZ1-F1
#
_cell.length_a   1.000
_cell.length_b   1.000
_cell.length_c   1.000
_cell.angle_alpha   90.00
_cell.angle_beta   90.00
_cell.angle_gamma   90.00
#
_symmetry.space_group_name_H-M   'P 1'
#
loop_
_entity.id
_entity.type
_entity.pdbx_description
1 polymer ?
#
loop_
_entity_poly.entity_id
_entity_poly.type
_entity_poly.pdbx_seq_one_letter_code
_entity_poly.pdbx_strand_id
1 'polypeptide(L)'
;MIEADADLGKNRDGYSSANYIIAFLGRPSATGKWQLQLGGHHLAINLTFEDGRVVGASPNFMGLEPPENTTLKSNHDAMVAMLASLNTAQLAQAKLAEGFGDVYVGPGKDGRFPAKKSGIKASSLNKKQKALIISAIQNWVQIVDDESAKTILSSYAKQLDDTYIAFYGGTELKNRGDYVRIDGPQVWIEFICQPGAVYPQGIHYHTIYRDCIKDYGGSFNFK
;
A
#
# COMPACT_ATOMS: atom_id res chain seq x y z
N MET A 1 -0.81 1.53 14.47
CA MET A 1 0.30 0.57 14.27
C MET A 1 1.10 0.40 15.56
N ILE A 2 1.82 1.42 16.03
CA ILE A 2 2.64 1.34 17.26
C ILE A 2 1.82 0.91 18.50
N GLU A 3 0.67 1.55 18.73
CA GLU A 3 -0.22 1.18 19.85
C GLU A 3 -0.86 -0.19 19.68
N ALA A 4 -1.15 -0.58 18.44
CA ALA A 4 -1.65 -1.91 18.12
C ALA A 4 -0.61 -2.99 18.47
N ASP A 5 0.66 -2.80 18.10
CA ASP A 5 1.74 -3.73 18.45
C ASP A 5 1.98 -3.79 19.96
N ALA A 6 1.79 -2.69 20.69
CA ALA A 6 1.84 -2.71 22.15
C ALA A 6 0.72 -3.58 22.75
N ASP A 7 -0.47 -3.59 22.15
CA ASP A 7 -1.56 -4.47 22.58
C ASP A 7 -1.26 -5.94 22.26
N LEU A 8 -0.81 -6.22 21.02
CA LEU A 8 -0.43 -7.57 20.58
C LEU A 8 0.68 -8.17 21.45
N GLY A 9 1.64 -7.33 21.88
CA GLY A 9 2.75 -7.71 22.76
C GLY A 9 2.33 -8.22 24.13
N LYS A 10 1.10 -7.96 24.58
CA LYS A 10 0.56 -8.53 25.82
C LYS A 10 0.31 -10.04 25.71
N ASN A 11 0.09 -10.54 24.49
CA ASN A 11 -0.36 -11.89 24.21
C ASN A 11 0.61 -12.70 23.33
N ARG A 12 1.59 -12.04 22.66
CA ARG A 12 2.56 -12.70 21.79
C ARG A 12 3.90 -11.98 21.76
N ASP A 13 4.97 -12.72 22.02
CA ASP A 13 6.34 -12.22 21.91
C ASP A 13 6.67 -11.75 20.47
N GLY A 14 7.50 -10.71 20.37
CA GLY A 14 7.91 -10.09 19.11
C GLY A 14 7.12 -8.84 18.73
N TYR A 15 5.97 -8.60 19.36
CA TYR A 15 5.16 -7.39 19.18
C TYR A 15 5.44 -6.41 20.33
N SER A 16 5.70 -5.14 20.01
CA SER A 16 5.86 -4.08 21.00
C SER A 16 5.93 -2.72 20.33
N SER A 17 5.44 -1.67 20.99
CA SER A 17 5.70 -0.29 20.58
C SER A 17 7.19 0.09 20.66
N ALA A 18 7.99 -0.64 21.44
CA ALA A 18 9.43 -0.42 21.55
C ALA A 18 10.23 -0.98 20.35
N ASN A 19 9.62 -1.77 19.47
CA ASN A 19 10.29 -2.40 18.33
C ASN A 19 10.36 -1.49 17.09
N TYR A 20 10.10 -0.19 17.25
CA TYR A 20 10.08 0.77 16.15
C TYR A 20 11.37 1.59 16.13
N ILE A 21 12.01 1.66 14.97
CA ILE A 21 13.33 2.25 14.77
C ILE A 21 13.24 3.29 13.67
N ILE A 22 13.87 4.44 13.92
CA ILE A 22 14.14 5.44 12.90
C ILE A 22 15.56 5.23 12.39
N ALA A 23 15.72 5.17 11.07
CA ALA A 23 17.02 5.12 10.42
C ALA A 23 17.14 6.23 9.37
N PHE A 24 18.35 6.75 9.24
CA PHE A 24 18.72 7.70 8.20
C PHE A 24 19.74 7.03 7.29
N LEU A 25 19.44 6.97 5.99
CA LEU A 25 20.37 6.50 4.97
C LEU A 25 20.92 7.71 4.24
N GLY A 26 22.25 7.87 4.27
CA GLY A 26 22.92 9.12 3.90
C GLY A 26 22.84 10.17 5.03
N ARG A 27 23.47 11.33 4.80
CA ARG A 27 23.45 12.45 5.75
C ARG A 27 22.24 13.34 5.48
N PRO A 28 21.33 13.55 6.45
CA PRO A 28 20.26 14.53 6.31
C PRO A 28 20.79 15.91 5.93
N SER A 29 20.25 16.47 4.85
CA SER A 29 20.68 17.74 4.25
C SER A 29 19.55 18.39 3.47
N ALA A 30 19.59 19.71 3.36
CA ALA A 30 18.69 20.49 2.52
C ALA A 30 19.08 20.47 1.02
N THR A 31 20.29 20.02 0.68
CA THR A 31 20.85 20.07 -0.69
C THR A 31 21.40 18.73 -1.15
N GLY A 32 21.15 17.66 -0.40
CA GLY A 32 21.69 16.33 -0.66
C GLY A 32 20.57 15.29 -0.71
N LYS A 33 20.87 14.14 -1.30
CA LYS A 33 19.97 13.00 -1.31
C LYS A 33 20.16 12.16 -0.05
N TRP A 34 19.09 11.87 0.66
CA TRP A 34 19.08 11.01 1.86
C TRP A 34 17.70 10.38 2.03
N GLN A 35 17.57 9.41 2.92
CA GLN A 35 16.29 8.77 3.20
C GLN A 35 16.03 8.64 4.69
N LEU A 36 14.78 8.94 5.07
CA LEU A 36 14.19 8.58 6.35
C LEU A 36 13.51 7.21 6.23
N GLN A 37 13.83 6.31 7.14
CA GLN A 37 13.07 5.07 7.34
C GLN A 37 12.49 5.07 8.75
N LEU A 38 11.21 4.72 8.86
CA LEU A 38 10.58 4.32 10.11
C LEU A 38 10.11 2.88 9.94
N GLY A 39 10.74 1.97 10.68
CA GLY A 39 10.48 0.53 10.60
C GLY A 39 10.06 -0.05 11.94
N GLY A 40 9.29 -1.13 11.91
CA GLY A 40 8.86 -1.93 13.05
C GLY A 40 8.13 -3.17 12.56
N HIS A 41 7.61 -4.00 13.47
CA HIS A 41 6.97 -5.28 13.12
C HIS A 41 5.82 -5.10 12.11
N HIS A 42 4.98 -4.09 12.31
CA HIS A 42 3.82 -3.79 11.46
C HIS A 42 3.92 -2.50 10.64
N LEU A 43 5.10 -1.88 10.53
CA LEU A 43 5.23 -0.62 9.80
C LEU A 43 6.58 -0.54 9.10
N ALA A 44 6.57 -0.14 7.84
CA ALA A 44 7.77 0.33 7.17
C ALA A 44 7.40 1.53 6.30
N ILE A 45 7.86 2.72 6.69
CA ILE A 45 7.70 3.96 5.92
C ILE A 45 9.08 4.36 5.41
N ASN A 46 9.15 4.70 4.12
CA ASN A 46 10.37 5.07 3.43
C ASN A 46 10.15 6.39 2.69
N LEU A 47 10.82 7.44 3.13
CA LEU A 47 10.76 8.77 2.51
C LEU A 47 12.16 9.18 2.03
N THR A 48 12.35 9.27 0.72
CA THR A 48 13.58 9.77 0.13
C THR A 48 13.48 11.25 -0.13
N PHE A 49 14.47 12.00 0.31
CA PHE A 49 14.61 13.43 0.12
C PHE A 49 15.75 13.73 -0.86
N GLU A 50 15.58 14.76 -1.68
CA GLU A 50 16.61 15.33 -2.55
C GLU A 50 16.33 16.84 -2.67
N ASP A 51 17.37 17.67 -2.49
CA ASP A 51 17.26 19.13 -2.51
C ASP A 51 16.11 19.68 -1.64
N GLY A 52 15.98 19.09 -0.45
CA GLY A 52 14.99 19.49 0.56
C GLY A 52 13.55 19.09 0.23
N ARG A 53 13.33 18.28 -0.81
CA ARG A 53 11.99 17.84 -1.26
C ARG A 53 11.87 16.33 -1.23
N VAL A 54 10.65 15.83 -1.02
CA VAL A 54 10.38 14.39 -1.09
C VAL A 54 10.36 13.95 -2.56
N VAL A 55 11.26 13.04 -2.92
CA VAL A 55 11.36 12.46 -4.27
C VAL A 55 10.94 10.99 -4.35
N GLY A 56 10.78 10.33 -3.19
CA GLY A 56 10.26 8.97 -3.08
C GLY A 56 9.50 8.80 -1.78
N ALA A 57 8.37 8.07 -1.82
CA ALA A 57 7.48 7.84 -0.68
C ALA A 57 7.14 6.35 -0.50
N SER A 58 7.99 5.47 -1.03
CA SER A 58 7.77 4.03 -1.03
C SER A 58 9.10 3.27 -0.87
N PRO A 59 9.07 2.01 -0.38
CA PRO A 59 7.88 1.25 -0.03
C PRO A 59 7.22 1.76 1.26
N ASN A 60 5.89 1.65 1.33
CA ASN A 60 5.11 1.90 2.53
C ASN A 60 4.31 0.64 2.87
N PHE A 61 4.70 -0.07 3.92
CA PHE A 61 4.01 -1.26 4.44
C PHE A 61 3.33 -0.96 5.76
N MET A 62 2.12 -1.48 5.93
CA MET A 62 1.29 -1.32 7.12
C MET A 62 0.57 -2.64 7.44
N GLY A 63 0.80 -3.17 8.63
CA GLY A 63 0.10 -4.32 9.22
C GLY A 63 -0.82 -3.89 10.38
N LEU A 64 -2.06 -4.36 10.43
CA LEU A 64 -2.99 -3.94 11.48
C LEU A 64 -3.79 -5.10 12.06
N GLU A 65 -3.56 -5.35 13.33
CA GLU A 65 -4.30 -6.23 14.23
C GLU A 65 -4.25 -5.58 15.62
N PRO A 66 -5.30 -5.60 16.47
CA PRO A 66 -6.59 -6.31 16.34
C PRO A 66 -7.68 -5.57 15.52
N PRO A 67 -8.78 -6.24 15.15
CA PRO A 67 -9.81 -5.73 14.24
C PRO A 67 -10.57 -4.48 14.70
N GLU A 68 -10.60 -4.18 16.00
CA GLU A 68 -11.20 -2.96 16.54
C GLU A 68 -10.38 -1.70 16.23
N ASN A 69 -9.11 -1.85 15.84
CA ASN A 69 -8.29 -0.72 15.47
C ASN A 69 -8.69 -0.17 14.09
N THR A 70 -8.97 1.12 14.03
CA THR A 70 -9.47 1.80 12.82
C THR A 70 -8.42 2.57 12.04
N THR A 71 -7.13 2.41 12.37
CA THR A 71 -6.02 3.15 11.72
C THR A 71 -6.05 3.04 10.19
N LEU A 72 -6.39 1.87 9.64
CA LEU A 72 -6.46 1.62 8.19
C LEU A 72 -7.88 1.76 7.61
N LYS A 73 -8.84 2.33 8.36
CA LYS A 73 -10.24 2.40 7.92
C LYS A 73 -10.39 3.16 6.60
N SER A 74 -9.69 4.29 6.43
CA SER A 74 -9.77 5.07 5.19
C SER A 74 -9.19 4.32 3.98
N ASN A 75 -8.08 3.61 4.16
CA ASN A 75 -7.49 2.74 3.12
C ASN A 75 -8.47 1.62 2.72
N HIS A 76 -9.04 0.93 3.73
CA HIS A 76 -10.02 -0.12 3.54
C HIS A 76 -11.26 0.38 2.80
N ASP A 77 -11.91 1.43 3.31
CA ASP A 77 -13.15 1.96 2.76
C ASP A 77 -12.96 2.45 1.32
N ALA A 78 -11.82 3.05 1.00
CA ALA A 78 -11.55 3.52 -0.36
C ALA A 78 -11.38 2.36 -1.36
N MET A 79 -10.75 1.26 -0.94
CA MET A 79 -10.67 0.04 -1.74
C MET A 79 -12.03 -0.62 -1.94
N VAL A 80 -12.84 -0.71 -0.88
CA VAL A 80 -14.21 -1.22 -0.95
C VAL A 80 -15.07 -0.35 -1.88
N ALA A 81 -15.01 0.98 -1.75
CA ALA A 81 -15.74 1.90 -2.61
C ALA A 81 -15.34 1.76 -4.09
N MET A 82 -14.04 1.59 -4.37
CA MET A 82 -13.54 1.32 -5.71
C MET A 82 -14.14 0.02 -6.28
N LEU A 83 -14.10 -1.09 -5.54
CA LEU A 83 -14.66 -2.38 -5.99
C LEU A 83 -16.18 -2.33 -6.13
N ALA A 84 -16.89 -1.72 -5.18
CA ALA A 84 -18.35 -1.56 -5.21
C ALA A 84 -18.85 -0.73 -6.41
N SER A 85 -17.98 0.10 -7.00
CA SER A 85 -18.31 0.88 -8.19
C SER A 85 -18.32 0.07 -9.49
N LEU A 86 -17.72 -1.14 -9.49
CA LEU A 86 -17.66 -2.01 -10.65
C LEU A 86 -18.97 -2.77 -10.82
N ASN A 87 -19.49 -2.82 -12.05
CA ASN A 87 -20.66 -3.66 -12.36
C ASN A 87 -20.26 -5.16 -12.43
N THR A 88 -21.26 -6.04 -12.54
CA THR A 88 -21.04 -7.51 -12.57
C THR A 88 -20.03 -7.96 -13.63
N ALA A 89 -20.09 -7.41 -14.85
CA ALA A 89 -19.15 -7.78 -15.91
C ALA A 89 -17.73 -7.27 -15.63
N GLN A 90 -17.61 -6.08 -15.05
CA GLN A 90 -16.33 -5.51 -14.65
C GLN A 90 -15.71 -6.26 -13.47
N LEU A 91 -16.51 -6.68 -12.49
CA LEU A 91 -16.07 -7.55 -11.39
C LEU A 91 -15.60 -8.91 -11.91
N ALA A 92 -16.30 -9.50 -12.89
CA ALA A 92 -15.85 -10.75 -13.50
C ALA A 92 -14.48 -10.61 -14.18
N GLN A 93 -14.19 -9.48 -14.82
CA GLN A 93 -12.87 -9.19 -15.40
C GLN A 93 -11.80 -8.87 -14.35
N ALA A 94 -12.18 -8.22 -13.24
CA ALA A 94 -11.27 -7.86 -12.17
C ALA A 94 -10.89 -9.04 -11.26
N LYS A 95 -11.72 -10.09 -11.22
CA LYS A 95 -11.53 -11.21 -10.29
C LYS A 95 -10.33 -12.09 -10.70
N LEU A 96 -9.45 -12.35 -9.75
CA LEU A 96 -8.34 -13.28 -9.85
C LEU A 96 -8.84 -14.72 -9.67
N ALA A 97 -8.15 -15.66 -10.34
CA ALA A 97 -8.44 -17.09 -10.20
C ALA A 97 -8.00 -17.65 -8.85
N GLU A 98 -6.92 -17.11 -8.29
CA GLU A 98 -6.30 -17.55 -7.04
C GLU A 98 -6.06 -16.36 -6.12
N GLY A 99 -6.14 -16.63 -4.81
CA GLY A 99 -5.84 -15.67 -3.76
C GLY A 99 -4.38 -15.72 -3.33
N PHE A 100 -4.03 -14.88 -2.36
CA PHE A 100 -2.71 -14.86 -1.74
C PHE A 100 -2.81 -15.09 -0.23
N GLY A 101 -1.71 -15.56 0.37
CA GLY A 101 -1.60 -15.64 1.82
C GLY A 101 -1.10 -14.35 2.47
N ASP A 102 -0.51 -13.44 1.69
CA ASP A 102 0.04 -12.14 2.09
C ASP A 102 0.09 -11.21 0.87
N VAL A 103 0.50 -9.95 1.05
CA VAL A 103 0.84 -9.05 -0.06
C VAL A 103 1.88 -9.69 -0.99
N TYR A 104 1.61 -9.65 -2.28
CA TYR A 104 2.38 -10.35 -3.31
C TYR A 104 3.80 -9.79 -3.43
N VAL A 105 3.97 -8.45 -3.46
CA VAL A 105 5.25 -7.73 -3.51
C VAL A 105 5.57 -7.12 -2.14
N GLY A 106 5.40 -7.92 -1.09
CA GLY A 106 5.70 -7.55 0.30
C GLY A 106 7.18 -7.30 0.60
N PRO A 107 7.56 -7.27 1.90
CA PRO A 107 8.95 -7.13 2.33
C PRO A 107 9.89 -8.14 1.66
N GLY A 108 11.09 -7.70 1.25
CA GLY A 108 12.11 -8.54 0.61
C GLY A 108 11.83 -8.94 -0.85
N LYS A 109 10.73 -8.46 -1.44
CA LYS A 109 10.36 -8.73 -2.85
C LYS A 109 10.51 -7.49 -3.73
N ASP A 110 11.49 -6.65 -3.42
CA ASP A 110 11.71 -5.37 -4.09
C ASP A 110 11.83 -5.54 -5.62
N GLY A 111 11.11 -4.69 -6.37
CA GLY A 111 11.10 -4.73 -7.83
C GLY A 111 10.43 -5.95 -8.48
N ARG A 112 9.92 -6.92 -7.71
CA ARG A 112 9.33 -8.17 -8.24
C ARG A 112 7.87 -8.01 -8.68
N PHE A 113 7.58 -6.94 -9.42
CA PHE A 113 6.26 -6.70 -9.98
C PHE A 113 5.96 -7.72 -11.12
N PRO A 114 4.74 -8.28 -11.21
CA PRO A 114 4.36 -9.14 -12.32
C PRO A 114 4.51 -8.45 -13.68
N ALA A 115 5.21 -9.10 -14.60
CA ALA A 115 5.30 -8.62 -15.99
C ALA A 115 3.94 -8.66 -16.71
N LYS A 116 3.12 -9.68 -16.41
CA LYS A 116 1.74 -9.78 -16.90
C LYS A 116 0.80 -9.12 -15.89
N LYS A 117 0.11 -8.07 -16.33
CA LYS A 117 -0.96 -7.42 -15.57
C LYS A 117 -2.21 -8.33 -15.53
N SER A 118 -2.95 -8.27 -14.42
CA SER A 118 -4.18 -9.04 -14.20
C SER A 118 -5.31 -8.13 -13.76
N GLY A 119 -6.55 -8.53 -14.03
CA GLY A 119 -7.75 -7.79 -13.65
C GLY A 119 -8.27 -6.86 -14.74
N ILE A 120 -9.12 -5.91 -14.36
CA ILE A 120 -9.73 -4.96 -15.29
C ILE A 120 -8.84 -3.75 -15.51
N LYS A 121 -8.60 -3.40 -16.79
CA LYS A 121 -7.84 -2.23 -17.18
C LYS A 121 -8.68 -0.97 -17.01
N ALA A 122 -8.15 0.06 -16.34
CA ALA A 122 -8.88 1.28 -16.03
C ALA A 122 -9.32 2.06 -17.28
N SER A 123 -8.66 1.90 -18.44
CA SER A 123 -9.14 2.48 -19.71
C SER A 123 -10.56 2.05 -20.10
N SER A 124 -11.05 0.89 -19.62
CA SER A 124 -12.42 0.43 -19.86
C SER A 124 -13.45 0.95 -18.84
N LEU A 125 -13.00 1.72 -17.84
CA LEU A 125 -13.83 2.24 -16.76
C LEU A 125 -14.31 3.65 -17.07
N ASN A 126 -15.45 4.02 -16.48
CA ASN A 126 -15.99 5.37 -16.61
C ASN A 126 -15.26 6.37 -15.71
N LYS A 127 -15.54 7.67 -15.91
CA LYS A 127 -14.89 8.76 -15.15
C LYS A 127 -15.08 8.65 -13.63
N LYS A 128 -16.25 8.20 -13.14
CA LYS A 128 -16.53 8.06 -11.70
C LYS A 128 -15.68 6.94 -11.10
N GLN A 129 -15.58 5.80 -11.79
CA GLN A 129 -14.76 4.66 -11.38
C GLN A 129 -13.27 5.03 -11.37
N LYS A 130 -12.78 5.71 -12.41
CA LYS A 130 -11.41 6.23 -12.47
C LYS A 130 -11.09 7.18 -11.31
N ALA A 131 -12.03 8.06 -10.93
CA ALA A 131 -11.85 8.93 -9.78
C ALA A 131 -11.70 8.15 -8.46
N LEU A 132 -12.47 7.08 -8.27
CA LEU A 132 -12.35 6.22 -7.08
C LEU A 132 -11.02 5.48 -7.00
N ILE A 133 -10.40 5.11 -8.13
CA ILE A 133 -9.04 4.55 -8.15
C ILE A 133 -8.04 5.57 -7.61
N ILE A 134 -8.11 6.83 -8.06
CA ILE A 134 -7.23 7.90 -7.58
C ILE A 134 -7.48 8.20 -6.10
N SER A 135 -8.74 8.27 -5.67
CA SER A 135 -9.10 8.44 -4.26
C SER A 135 -8.56 7.30 -3.39
N ALA A 136 -8.58 6.06 -3.87
CA ALA A 136 -7.94 4.95 -3.17
C ALA A 136 -6.44 5.20 -3.03
N ILE A 137 -5.72 5.40 -4.13
CA ILE A 137 -4.26 5.63 -4.14
C ILE A 137 -3.84 6.76 -3.19
N GLN A 138 -4.63 7.85 -3.12
CA GLN A 138 -4.36 9.00 -2.25
C GLN A 138 -4.11 8.63 -0.78
N ASN A 139 -4.80 7.62 -0.24
CA ASN A 139 -4.64 7.21 1.16
C ASN A 139 -3.22 6.70 1.50
N TRP A 140 -2.45 6.22 0.52
CA TRP A 140 -1.07 5.81 0.72
C TRP A 140 -0.08 6.93 0.44
N VAL A 141 -0.43 7.83 -0.48
CA VAL A 141 0.45 8.93 -0.91
C VAL A 141 0.45 10.09 0.10
N GLN A 142 -0.60 10.27 0.90
CA GLN A 142 -0.71 11.36 1.89
C GLN A 142 0.24 11.24 3.10
N ILE A 143 1.20 10.32 3.07
CA ILE A 143 2.29 10.26 4.05
C ILE A 143 3.32 11.39 3.86
N VAL A 144 3.31 12.04 2.70
CA VAL A 144 4.17 13.20 2.37
C VAL A 144 3.36 14.51 2.45
N ASP A 145 4.04 15.65 2.33
CA ASP A 145 3.37 16.96 2.26
C ASP A 145 2.42 17.06 1.05
N ASP A 146 1.43 17.95 1.14
CA ASP A 146 0.36 18.08 0.15
C ASP A 146 0.87 18.38 -1.28
N GLU A 147 1.95 19.15 -1.42
CA GLU A 147 2.53 19.50 -2.72
C GLU A 147 3.19 18.28 -3.38
N SER A 148 3.98 17.55 -2.61
CA SER A 148 4.59 16.29 -3.03
C SER A 148 3.53 15.24 -3.36
N ALA A 149 2.51 15.09 -2.51
CA ALA A 149 1.42 14.15 -2.71
C ALA A 149 0.64 14.45 -4.01
N LYS A 150 0.32 15.73 -4.25
CA LYS A 150 -0.33 16.18 -5.49
C LYS A 150 0.52 15.87 -6.73
N THR A 151 1.84 16.02 -6.63
CA THR A 151 2.77 15.72 -7.72
C THR A 151 2.79 14.22 -8.05
N ILE A 152 2.88 13.37 -7.02
CA ILE A 152 2.85 11.90 -7.17
C ILE A 152 1.51 11.46 -7.78
N LEU A 153 0.39 11.91 -7.22
CA LEU A 153 -0.95 11.57 -7.72
C LEU A 153 -1.17 12.03 -9.16
N SER A 154 -0.64 13.21 -9.53
CA SER A 154 -0.69 13.71 -10.91
C SER A 154 0.08 12.82 -11.88
N SER A 155 1.22 12.24 -11.46
CA SER A 155 1.96 11.25 -12.26
C SER A 155 1.11 10.01 -12.51
N TYR A 156 0.51 9.46 -11.46
CA TYR A 156 -0.34 8.26 -11.55
C TYR A 156 -1.62 8.50 -12.35
N ALA A 157 -2.23 9.69 -12.24
CA ALA A 157 -3.40 10.05 -13.02
C ALA A 157 -3.13 10.11 -14.53
N LYS A 158 -1.95 10.57 -14.96
CA LYS A 158 -1.57 10.64 -16.38
C LYS A 158 -1.46 9.26 -17.05
N GLN A 159 -1.14 8.23 -16.28
CA GLN A 159 -0.99 6.86 -16.73
C GLN A 159 -2.15 5.96 -16.30
N LEU A 160 -3.23 6.55 -15.76
CA LEU A 160 -4.31 5.80 -15.12
C LEU A 160 -4.95 4.79 -16.06
N ASP A 161 -5.04 5.10 -17.35
CA ASP A 161 -5.64 4.22 -18.35
C ASP A 161 -4.88 2.89 -18.51
N ASP A 162 -3.60 2.84 -18.13
CA ASP A 162 -2.77 1.64 -18.10
C ASP A 162 -2.69 0.95 -16.73
N THR A 163 -3.49 1.41 -15.76
CA THR A 163 -3.61 0.80 -14.42
C THR A 163 -4.67 -0.30 -14.41
N TYR A 164 -4.38 -1.38 -13.70
CA TYR A 164 -5.27 -2.53 -13.55
C TYR A 164 -5.77 -2.66 -12.12
N ILE A 165 -7.04 -3.03 -11.99
CA ILE A 165 -7.66 -3.37 -10.71
C ILE A 165 -7.93 -4.86 -10.68
N ALA A 166 -7.41 -5.54 -9.67
CA ALA A 166 -7.61 -6.96 -9.46
C ALA A 166 -8.05 -7.25 -8.02
N PHE A 167 -8.87 -8.28 -7.83
CA PHE A 167 -9.25 -8.72 -6.49
C PHE A 167 -9.47 -10.23 -6.42
N TYR A 168 -9.40 -10.79 -5.21
CA TYR A 168 -9.80 -12.16 -4.90
C TYR A 168 -10.74 -12.15 -3.69
N GLY A 169 -11.61 -13.16 -3.59
CA GLY A 169 -12.59 -13.26 -2.51
C GLY A 169 -13.76 -12.29 -2.66
N GLY A 170 -14.19 -11.73 -1.53
CA GLY A 170 -15.26 -10.74 -1.41
C GLY A 170 -14.78 -9.31 -1.66
N THR A 171 -15.65 -8.49 -2.25
CA THR A 171 -15.37 -7.08 -2.56
C THR A 171 -15.51 -6.15 -1.36
N GLU A 172 -16.07 -6.64 -0.26
CA GLU A 172 -16.22 -5.87 0.98
C GLU A 172 -14.98 -5.95 1.88
N LEU A 173 -13.99 -6.79 1.54
CA LEU A 173 -12.75 -6.99 2.31
C LEU A 173 -12.99 -7.38 3.78
N LYS A 174 -14.03 -8.18 4.03
CA LYS A 174 -14.45 -8.60 5.38
C LYS A 174 -14.13 -10.06 5.71
N ASN A 175 -13.63 -10.83 4.74
CA ASN A 175 -13.33 -12.24 4.92
C ASN A 175 -11.83 -12.49 4.86
N ARG A 176 -11.37 -13.50 5.60
CA ARG A 176 -9.98 -13.94 5.52
C ARG A 176 -9.68 -14.43 4.09
N GLY A 177 -8.58 -13.95 3.53
CA GLY A 177 -8.17 -14.21 2.16
C GLY A 177 -8.72 -13.20 1.14
N ASP A 178 -9.60 -12.29 1.53
CA ASP A 178 -10.00 -11.19 0.64
C ASP A 178 -8.76 -10.35 0.32
N TYR A 179 -8.59 -10.04 -0.98
CA TYR A 179 -7.40 -9.36 -1.50
C TYR A 179 -7.81 -8.40 -2.60
N VAL A 180 -7.17 -7.25 -2.67
CA VAL A 180 -7.32 -6.28 -3.76
C VAL A 180 -5.97 -5.65 -4.11
N ARG A 181 -5.79 -5.34 -5.38
CA ARG A 181 -4.59 -4.70 -5.92
C ARG A 181 -4.92 -3.62 -6.95
N ILE A 182 -4.14 -2.54 -6.90
CA ILE A 182 -3.99 -1.54 -7.94
C ILE A 182 -2.59 -1.71 -8.55
N ASP A 183 -2.53 -1.97 -9.85
CA ASP A 183 -1.31 -2.34 -10.57
C ASP A 183 -1.16 -1.52 -11.86
N GLY A 184 -0.42 -0.42 -11.80
CA GLY A 184 -0.17 0.49 -12.91
C GLY A 184 1.29 0.53 -13.37
N PRO A 185 1.63 1.43 -14.30
CA PRO A 185 3.01 1.57 -14.78
C PRO A 185 3.99 2.03 -13.69
N GLN A 186 3.58 2.98 -12.84
CA GLN A 186 4.36 3.43 -11.67
C GLN A 186 3.73 3.08 -10.32
N VAL A 187 2.42 2.84 -10.22
CA VAL A 187 1.77 2.63 -8.91
C VAL A 187 1.53 1.15 -8.67
N TRP A 188 1.88 0.67 -7.47
CA TRP A 188 1.55 -0.66 -6.99
C TRP A 188 1.00 -0.57 -5.57
N ILE A 189 -0.24 -0.98 -5.36
CA ILE A 189 -0.87 -1.01 -4.04
C ILE A 189 -1.58 -2.35 -3.86
N GLU A 190 -1.39 -2.98 -2.70
CA GLU A 190 -2.08 -4.21 -2.33
C GLU A 190 -2.73 -4.04 -0.95
N PHE A 191 -3.86 -4.69 -0.75
CA PHE A 191 -4.52 -4.80 0.54
C PHE A 191 -5.07 -6.22 0.70
N ILE A 192 -4.75 -6.87 1.81
CA ILE A 192 -5.15 -8.25 2.10
C ILE A 192 -5.68 -8.38 3.52
N CYS A 193 -6.72 -9.18 3.67
CA CYS A 193 -7.32 -9.58 4.94
C CYS A 193 -6.78 -10.95 5.35
N GLN A 194 -5.66 -10.99 6.07
CA GLN A 194 -5.10 -12.25 6.58
C GLN A 194 -5.90 -12.77 7.79
N PRO A 195 -5.80 -14.08 8.10
CA PRO A 195 -6.13 -14.58 9.43
C PRO A 195 -5.32 -13.84 10.51
N GLY A 196 -5.95 -13.50 11.62
CA GLY A 196 -5.28 -12.87 12.77
C GLY A 196 -4.09 -13.69 13.27
N ALA A 197 -2.97 -13.01 13.56
CA ALA A 197 -1.76 -13.66 14.05
C ALA A 197 -1.81 -13.84 15.58
N VAL A 198 -2.45 -12.93 16.30
CA VAL A 198 -2.62 -12.96 17.78
C VAL A 198 -4.08 -13.23 18.16
N TYR A 199 -5.02 -12.77 17.35
CA TYR A 199 -6.46 -12.94 17.48
C TYR A 199 -6.96 -13.74 16.26
N PRO A 200 -6.80 -15.09 16.23
CA PRO A 200 -7.05 -15.90 15.04
C PRO A 200 -8.47 -15.85 14.50
N GLN A 201 -9.43 -15.37 15.32
CA GLN A 201 -10.81 -15.18 14.89
C GLN A 201 -11.05 -13.88 14.10
N GLY A 202 -10.17 -12.89 14.26
CA GLY A 202 -10.23 -11.60 13.58
C GLY A 202 -9.57 -11.58 12.21
N ILE A 203 -9.50 -10.38 11.65
CA ILE A 203 -8.73 -10.06 10.44
C ILE A 203 -7.46 -9.32 10.87
N HIS A 204 -6.35 -9.71 10.26
CA HIS A 204 -5.11 -8.95 10.26
C HIS A 204 -4.93 -8.35 8.87
N TYR A 205 -4.98 -7.02 8.78
CA TYR A 205 -4.76 -6.35 7.50
C TYR A 205 -3.28 -6.23 7.21
N HIS A 206 -2.86 -6.62 6.02
CA HIS A 206 -1.60 -6.15 5.46
C HIS A 206 -1.89 -5.29 4.24
N THR A 207 -1.17 -4.18 4.11
CA THR A 207 -1.18 -3.37 2.90
C THR A 207 0.21 -2.88 2.57
N ILE A 208 0.51 -2.80 1.28
CA ILE A 208 1.76 -2.24 0.79
C ILE A 208 1.52 -1.30 -0.38
N TYR A 209 2.22 -0.18 -0.38
CA TYR A 209 2.36 0.74 -1.51
C TYR A 209 3.81 0.78 -1.97
N ARG A 210 4.01 0.64 -3.28
CA ARG A 210 5.29 0.80 -3.98
C ARG A 210 5.10 1.69 -5.20
N ASP A 211 6.06 2.56 -5.45
CA ASP A 211 6.26 3.17 -6.76
C ASP A 211 7.21 2.27 -7.58
N CYS A 212 6.74 1.72 -8.69
CA CYS A 212 7.50 0.77 -9.50
C CYS A 212 8.79 1.36 -10.11
N ILE A 213 8.93 2.69 -10.14
CA ILE A 213 10.11 3.39 -10.65
C ILE A 213 10.91 4.03 -9.52
N LYS A 214 10.23 4.61 -8.52
CA LYS A 214 10.83 5.41 -7.45
C LYS A 214 10.90 4.68 -6.11
N ASP A 215 10.77 3.35 -6.09
CA ASP A 215 10.90 2.56 -4.87
C ASP A 215 12.26 2.79 -4.20
N TYR A 216 12.26 3.07 -2.89
CA TYR A 216 13.45 3.53 -2.17
C TYR A 216 14.15 4.72 -2.86
N GLY A 217 13.35 5.64 -3.42
CA GLY A 217 13.84 6.77 -4.20
C GLY A 217 14.48 6.39 -5.54
N GLY A 218 14.15 5.19 -6.05
CA GLY A 218 14.63 4.64 -7.31
C GLY A 218 16.02 4.01 -7.22
N SER A 219 16.31 3.33 -6.09
CA SER A 219 17.51 2.51 -5.88
C SER A 219 18.80 3.32 -5.65
N PHE A 220 18.87 3.94 -4.48
CA PHE A 220 20.05 4.53 -3.81
C PHE A 220 21.39 4.68 -4.54
N ASN A 221 21.91 5.92 -4.53
CA ASN A 221 23.33 6.21 -4.51
C ASN A 221 23.57 7.41 -3.58
N PHE A 222 23.76 7.13 -2.29
CA PHE A 222 24.09 8.13 -1.28
C PHE A 222 25.61 8.31 -1.27
N LYS A 223 26.11 9.32 -1.97
CA LYS A 223 27.52 9.71 -1.88
C LYS A 223 27.74 10.66 -0.71
#